data_AF-A0A8T0GXG0-F1
#
_entry.id   AF-A0A8T0GXG0-F1
#
_cell.length_a   1.000
_cell.length_b   1.000
_cell.length_c   1.000
_cell.angle_alpha   90.00
_cell.angle_beta   90.00
_cell.angle_gamma   90.00
#
_symmetry.space_group_name_H-M   'P 1'
#
loop_
_entity.id
_entity.type
_entity.pdbx_description
1 polymer ?
#
loop_
_entity_poly.entity_id
_entity_poly.type
_entity_poly.pdbx_seq_one_letter_code
_entity_poly.pdbx_strand_id
1 'polypeptide(L)'
;MVAAGAPASATEGTRASTKLLYFDHMWTLQATATVVSVITEGERVAVVLDQTILYPQGGGQPFDTGFIEALDGPIKFRVTDVRAKSGVVYHYGNYDENTQTKVASYKPGDGVKIVVDGTRRTLNSRLHSAGHLLDACMRNAGLETLEPGKGHHFPDSPYVEYKGVIPSKDLENKRGALESEVNRLVTLGGQVYLASKLQTYWALVAWVGLHGACSASALF
;
A
#
# COMPACT_ATOMS: atom_id res chain seq x y z
N MET A 1 -14.18 -7.11 -54.52
CA MET A 1 -14.57 -7.29 -53.11
C MET A 1 -13.62 -6.45 -52.27
N VAL A 2 -14.15 -5.38 -51.69
CA VAL A 2 -13.39 -4.41 -50.88
C VAL A 2 -13.33 -4.95 -49.46
N ALA A 3 -12.15 -5.33 -48.97
CA ALA A 3 -11.95 -5.62 -47.56
C ALA A 3 -11.69 -4.29 -46.85
N ALA A 4 -12.68 -3.84 -46.09
CA ALA A 4 -12.62 -2.66 -45.23
C ALA A 4 -11.57 -2.85 -44.14
N GLY A 5 -10.78 -1.80 -43.91
CA GLY A 5 -9.75 -1.76 -42.88
C GLY A 5 -10.33 -1.90 -41.47
N ALA A 6 -9.61 -2.65 -40.63
CA ALA A 6 -9.83 -2.67 -39.19
C ALA A 6 -9.55 -1.26 -38.61
N PRO A 7 -10.35 -0.78 -37.64
CA PRO A 7 -10.11 0.53 -37.04
C PRO A 7 -8.85 0.50 -36.19
N ALA A 8 -8.08 1.58 -36.30
CA ALA A 8 -6.84 1.82 -35.61
C ALA A 8 -7.00 1.72 -34.08
N SER A 9 -6.02 1.06 -33.46
CA SER A 9 -5.71 1.13 -32.03
C SER A 9 -5.71 2.59 -31.58
N ALA A 10 -6.52 2.89 -30.56
CA ALA A 10 -6.51 4.18 -29.90
C ALA A 10 -5.09 4.45 -29.36
N THR A 11 -4.46 5.48 -29.90
CA THR A 11 -3.15 5.97 -29.44
C THR A 11 -3.24 6.31 -27.96
N GLU A 12 -2.38 5.66 -27.16
CA GLU A 12 -2.18 5.89 -25.74
C GLU A 12 -1.62 7.32 -25.55
N GLY A 13 -2.50 8.32 -25.54
CA GLY A 13 -2.13 9.69 -25.20
C GLY A 13 -1.51 9.71 -23.81
N THR A 14 -0.36 10.36 -23.66
CA THR A 14 0.38 10.46 -22.40
C THR A 14 -0.51 11.11 -21.34
N ARG A 15 -1.11 10.31 -20.46
CA ARG A 15 -1.90 10.81 -19.33
C ARG A 15 -0.96 11.53 -18.35
N ALA A 16 -1.41 12.64 -17.79
CA ALA A 16 -0.68 13.32 -16.73
C ALA A 16 -0.50 12.38 -15.52
N SER A 17 0.65 12.48 -14.85
CA SER A 17 0.94 11.68 -13.66
C SER A 17 0.00 12.04 -12.51
N THR A 18 -0.47 11.03 -11.76
CA THR A 18 -1.24 11.22 -10.54
C THR A 18 -0.35 11.76 -9.42
N LYS A 19 -0.75 12.81 -8.72
CA LYS A 19 -0.05 13.32 -7.53
C LYS A 19 -0.25 12.39 -6.33
N LEU A 20 0.84 11.95 -5.72
CA LEU A 20 0.87 10.88 -4.72
C LEU A 20 0.95 11.48 -3.30
N LEU A 21 -0.20 11.87 -2.75
CA LEU A 21 -0.29 12.60 -1.48
C LEU A 21 0.15 11.77 -0.26
N TYR A 22 0.12 10.44 -0.36
CA TYR A 22 0.50 9.55 0.72
C TYR A 22 1.99 9.63 1.10
N PHE A 23 2.86 10.20 0.24
CA PHE A 23 4.26 10.45 0.59
C PHE A 23 4.43 11.63 1.55
N ASP A 24 3.55 12.61 1.50
CA ASP A 24 3.62 13.83 2.32
C ASP A 24 2.80 13.70 3.61
N HIS A 25 1.68 12.95 3.55
CA HIS A 25 0.72 12.82 4.63
C HIS A 25 0.21 11.38 4.77
N MET A 26 1.09 10.47 5.19
CA MET A 26 0.81 9.02 5.26
C MET A 26 -0.42 8.64 6.09
N TRP A 27 -0.77 9.44 7.10
CA TRP A 27 -1.91 9.18 8.01
C TRP A 27 -3.19 9.92 7.62
N THR A 28 -3.19 10.69 6.53
CA THR A 28 -4.41 11.28 6.00
C THR A 28 -5.30 10.17 5.45
N LEU A 29 -6.49 10.04 6.05
CA LEU A 29 -7.48 9.01 5.67
C LEU A 29 -8.59 9.55 4.77
N GLN A 30 -8.68 10.88 4.61
CA GLN A 30 -9.65 11.51 3.71
C GLN A 30 -9.01 12.67 2.94
N ALA A 31 -9.31 12.78 1.66
CA ALA A 31 -8.85 13.87 0.81
C ALA A 31 -9.85 14.10 -0.33
N THR A 32 -9.77 15.27 -0.97
CA THR A 32 -10.53 15.54 -2.19
C THR A 32 -9.65 15.40 -3.42
N ALA A 33 -10.25 15.02 -4.54
CA ALA A 33 -9.59 14.88 -5.83
C ALA A 33 -10.61 15.15 -6.96
N THR A 34 -10.09 15.22 -8.18
CA THR A 34 -10.88 15.34 -9.39
C THR A 34 -10.73 14.09 -10.24
N VAL A 35 -11.85 13.58 -10.74
CA VAL A 35 -11.85 12.45 -11.67
C VAL A 35 -11.22 12.89 -12.99
N VAL A 36 -10.18 12.18 -13.40
CA VAL A 36 -9.51 12.39 -14.70
C VAL A 36 -10.14 11.50 -15.77
N SER A 37 -10.41 10.25 -15.44
CA SER A 37 -11.08 9.32 -16.35
C SER A 37 -11.66 8.12 -15.61
N VAL A 38 -12.70 7.53 -16.19
CA VAL A 38 -13.21 6.20 -15.81
C VAL A 38 -12.91 5.25 -16.97
N ILE A 39 -12.33 4.10 -16.65
CA ILE A 39 -11.90 3.09 -17.62
C ILE A 39 -12.63 1.80 -17.29
N THR A 40 -13.17 1.14 -18.31
CA THR A 40 -13.79 -0.19 -18.17
C THR A 40 -12.96 -1.20 -18.94
N GLU A 41 -12.44 -2.20 -18.24
CA GLU A 41 -11.62 -3.29 -18.76
C GLU A 41 -12.33 -4.62 -18.47
N GLY A 42 -13.10 -5.12 -19.45
CA GLY A 42 -13.98 -6.27 -19.24
C GLY A 42 -15.03 -5.96 -18.16
N GLU A 43 -15.03 -6.73 -17.08
CA GLU A 43 -15.94 -6.53 -15.95
C GLU A 43 -15.37 -5.59 -14.86
N ARG A 44 -14.11 -5.17 -14.99
CA ARG A 44 -13.45 -4.30 -14.01
C ARG A 44 -13.61 -2.83 -14.41
N VAL A 45 -13.95 -2.00 -13.44
CA VAL A 45 -13.94 -0.53 -13.58
C VAL A 45 -12.75 0.03 -12.83
N ALA A 46 -12.05 0.99 -13.43
CA ALA A 46 -10.99 1.77 -12.81
C ALA A 46 -11.33 3.26 -12.84
N VAL A 47 -11.22 3.92 -11.70
CA VAL A 47 -11.30 5.38 -11.59
C VAL A 47 -9.88 5.94 -11.49
N VAL A 48 -9.53 6.88 -12.37
CA VAL A 48 -8.26 7.60 -12.35
C VAL A 48 -8.50 9.00 -11.84
N LEU A 49 -7.66 9.44 -10.90
CA LEU A 49 -7.75 10.75 -10.24
C LEU A 49 -6.50 11.57 -10.53
N ASP A 50 -6.61 12.89 -10.40
CA ASP A 50 -5.49 13.83 -10.52
C ASP A 50 -4.51 13.70 -9.34
N GLN A 51 -5.02 13.37 -8.16
CA GLN A 51 -4.26 13.10 -6.95
C GLN A 51 -4.91 12.00 -6.11
N THR A 52 -4.13 11.32 -5.28
CA THR A 52 -4.66 10.27 -4.40
C THR A 52 -3.89 10.11 -3.10
N ILE A 53 -4.62 9.73 -2.05
CA ILE A 53 -4.09 9.27 -0.76
C ILE A 53 -4.12 7.74 -0.63
N LEU A 54 -4.70 7.00 -1.59
CA LEU A 54 -4.69 5.53 -1.60
C LEU A 54 -3.34 5.04 -2.13
N TYR A 55 -2.67 4.18 -1.37
CA TYR A 55 -1.39 3.59 -1.75
C TYR A 55 -1.60 2.48 -2.80
N PRO A 56 -0.98 2.59 -3.99
CA PRO A 56 -0.92 1.49 -4.95
C PRO A 56 0.01 0.39 -4.44
N GLN A 57 -0.30 -0.89 -4.72
CA GLN A 57 0.60 -1.98 -4.33
C GLN A 57 2.00 -1.78 -4.92
N GLY A 58 3.02 -1.92 -4.07
CA GLY A 58 4.42 -1.74 -4.44
C GLY A 58 5.36 -2.05 -3.28
N GLY A 59 6.64 -2.30 -3.57
CA GLY A 59 7.67 -2.48 -2.54
C GLY A 59 7.38 -3.58 -1.50
N GLY A 60 6.67 -4.64 -1.91
CA GLY A 60 6.23 -5.72 -1.02
C GLY A 60 5.02 -5.39 -0.13
N GLN A 61 4.56 -4.14 -0.10
CA GLN A 61 3.39 -3.71 0.66
C GLN A 61 2.11 -3.86 -0.19
N PRO A 62 1.02 -4.44 0.36
CA PRO A 62 -0.27 -4.49 -0.32
C PRO A 62 -0.88 -3.10 -0.52
N PHE A 63 -1.75 -2.99 -1.52
CA PHE A 63 -2.53 -1.79 -1.79
C PHE A 63 -3.51 -1.47 -0.65
N ASP A 64 -3.93 -0.20 -0.58
CA ASP A 64 -5.05 0.20 0.25
C ASP A 64 -6.40 -0.10 -0.39
N THR A 65 -7.41 -0.23 0.48
CA THR A 65 -8.82 -0.29 0.12
C THR A 65 -9.54 0.93 0.68
N GLY A 66 -10.76 1.16 0.21
CA GLY A 66 -11.54 2.30 0.68
C GLY A 66 -12.67 2.64 -0.27
N PHE A 67 -13.00 3.93 -0.33
CA PHE A 67 -14.05 4.47 -1.17
C PHE A 67 -13.60 5.72 -1.91
N ILE A 68 -14.17 5.91 -3.09
CA ILE A 68 -14.21 7.19 -3.80
C ILE A 68 -15.69 7.56 -3.84
N GLU A 69 -16.06 8.68 -3.23
CA GLU A 69 -17.43 9.17 -3.06
C GLU A 69 -17.59 10.47 -3.84
N ALA A 70 -18.69 10.65 -4.59
CA ALA A 70 -19.00 11.95 -5.19
C ALA A 70 -19.09 13.03 -4.10
N LEU A 71 -18.57 14.23 -4.38
CA LEU A 71 -18.87 15.39 -3.53
C LEU A 71 -20.35 15.82 -3.67
N ASP A 72 -20.87 15.70 -4.90
CA ASP A 72 -22.25 16.04 -5.24
C ASP A 72 -22.99 14.79 -5.74
N GLY A 73 -23.97 14.33 -4.96
CA GLY A 73 -24.83 13.21 -5.33
C GLY A 73 -24.47 11.87 -4.65
N PRO A 74 -25.18 10.80 -5.00
CA PRO A 74 -25.14 9.56 -4.22
C PRO A 74 -23.98 8.63 -4.61
N ILE A 75 -23.27 8.88 -5.71
CA ILE A 75 -22.33 7.91 -6.29
C ILE A 75 -21.23 7.55 -5.27
N LYS A 76 -21.10 6.25 -5.01
CA LYS A 76 -20.05 5.69 -4.17
C LYS A 76 -19.39 4.51 -4.87
N PHE A 77 -18.07 4.52 -4.91
CA PHE A 77 -17.27 3.51 -5.57
C PHE A 77 -16.35 2.85 -4.54
N ARG A 78 -16.51 1.54 -4.34
CA ARG A 78 -15.68 0.74 -3.44
C ARG A 78 -14.40 0.37 -4.17
N VAL A 79 -13.27 0.81 -3.65
CA VAL A 79 -11.94 0.47 -4.18
C VAL A 79 -11.48 -0.86 -3.59
N THR A 80 -11.20 -1.83 -4.46
CA THR A 80 -10.78 -3.19 -4.08
C THR A 80 -9.38 -3.54 -4.56
N ASP A 81 -8.77 -2.73 -5.44
CA ASP A 81 -7.38 -2.88 -5.89
C ASP A 81 -6.83 -1.53 -6.38
N VAL A 82 -5.57 -1.23 -6.09
CA VAL A 82 -4.92 0.03 -6.49
C VAL A 82 -3.57 -0.26 -7.12
N ARG A 83 -3.37 0.19 -8.37
CA ARG A 83 -2.17 -0.08 -9.18
C ARG A 83 -1.60 1.20 -9.75
N ALA A 84 -0.28 1.28 -9.81
CA ALA A 84 0.41 2.36 -10.50
C ALA A 84 1.07 1.83 -11.78
N LYS A 85 0.88 2.51 -12.91
CA LYS A 85 1.55 2.20 -14.18
C LYS A 85 1.88 3.51 -14.89
N SER A 86 3.15 3.68 -15.27
CA SER A 86 3.65 4.86 -15.97
C SER A 86 3.27 6.20 -15.32
N GLY A 87 3.34 6.29 -13.98
CA GLY A 87 3.03 7.50 -13.22
C GLY A 87 1.53 7.77 -12.97
N VAL A 88 0.64 6.91 -13.46
CA VAL A 88 -0.81 7.01 -13.26
C VAL A 88 -1.27 5.98 -12.24
N VAL A 89 -2.15 6.38 -11.32
CA VAL A 89 -2.77 5.47 -10.34
C VAL A 89 -4.18 5.09 -10.77
N TYR A 90 -4.43 3.79 -10.85
CA TYR A 90 -5.68 3.16 -11.22
C TYR A 90 -6.34 2.59 -9.96
N HIS A 91 -7.53 3.09 -9.64
CA HIS A 91 -8.34 2.62 -8.51
C HIS A 91 -9.41 1.68 -9.05
N TYR A 92 -9.16 0.38 -8.99
CA TYR A 92 -10.08 -0.64 -9.46
C TYR A 92 -11.12 -0.98 -8.38
N GLY A 93 -12.34 -1.27 -8.82
CA GLY A 93 -13.44 -1.53 -7.91
C GLY A 93 -14.80 -1.62 -8.58
N ASN A 94 -15.83 -1.46 -7.76
CA ASN A 94 -17.22 -1.49 -8.18
C ASN A 94 -18.01 -0.36 -7.53
N TYR A 95 -19.02 0.13 -8.24
CA TYR A 95 -20.00 1.03 -7.64
C TYR A 95 -20.80 0.29 -6.56
N ASP A 96 -21.18 0.99 -5.51
CA ASP A 96 -22.06 0.46 -4.47
C ASP A 96 -23.47 0.34 -5.05
N GLU A 97 -24.03 -0.88 -5.04
CA GLU A 97 -25.34 -1.20 -5.63
C GLU A 97 -26.46 -0.31 -5.10
N ASN A 98 -26.36 0.15 -3.85
CA ASN A 98 -27.35 1.04 -3.24
C ASN A 98 -27.31 2.47 -3.80
N THR A 99 -26.21 2.82 -4.46
CA THR A 99 -25.97 4.14 -5.05
C THR A 99 -25.97 4.12 -6.58
N GLN A 100 -25.85 2.93 -7.15
CA GLN A 100 -25.76 2.72 -8.58
C GLN A 100 -27.16 2.71 -9.19
N THR A 101 -27.63 3.88 -9.62
CA THR A 101 -28.69 3.91 -10.64
C THR A 101 -28.07 3.53 -11.99
N LYS A 102 -28.82 2.91 -12.91
CA LYS A 102 -28.36 2.50 -14.26
C LYS A 102 -27.72 3.63 -15.10
N VAL A 103 -27.76 4.87 -14.63
CA VAL A 103 -27.37 6.10 -15.35
C VAL A 103 -26.24 6.87 -14.65
N ALA A 104 -25.86 6.51 -13.42
CA ALA A 104 -24.91 7.29 -12.63
C ALA A 104 -23.52 6.63 -12.56
N SER A 105 -22.56 7.19 -13.30
CA SER A 105 -21.13 6.92 -13.18
C SER A 105 -20.37 8.25 -13.09
N TYR A 106 -19.12 8.20 -12.62
CA TYR A 106 -18.27 9.38 -12.61
C TYR A 106 -17.94 9.84 -14.03
N LYS A 107 -17.80 11.15 -14.19
CA LYS A 107 -17.34 11.81 -15.40
C LYS A 107 -16.02 12.53 -15.15
N PRO A 108 -15.15 12.68 -16.17
CA PRO A 108 -14.00 13.57 -16.07
C PRO A 108 -14.42 14.97 -15.61
N GLY A 109 -13.71 15.52 -14.62
CA GLY A 109 -14.00 16.80 -14.00
C GLY A 109 -14.84 16.73 -12.71
N ASP A 110 -15.46 15.58 -12.40
CA ASP A 110 -16.23 15.42 -11.17
C ASP A 110 -15.32 15.52 -9.94
N GLY A 111 -15.78 16.27 -8.93
CA GLY A 111 -15.15 16.32 -7.62
C GLY A 111 -15.52 15.11 -6.77
N VAL A 112 -14.53 14.49 -6.13
CA VAL A 112 -14.73 13.31 -5.27
C VAL A 112 -14.00 13.43 -3.94
N LYS A 113 -14.54 12.76 -2.91
CA LYS A 113 -13.88 12.50 -1.63
C LYS A 113 -13.32 11.07 -1.63
N ILE A 114 -12.03 10.94 -1.38
CA ILE A 114 -11.34 9.67 -1.16
C ILE A 114 -11.42 9.35 0.33
N VAL A 115 -11.78 8.12 0.68
CA VAL A 115 -11.81 7.61 2.07
C VAL A 115 -11.01 6.31 2.12
N VAL A 116 -9.92 6.30 2.90
CA VAL A 116 -9.05 5.13 3.07
C VAL A 116 -9.56 4.26 4.22
N ASP A 117 -9.49 2.93 4.08
CA ASP A 117 -9.60 2.00 5.20
C ASP A 117 -8.40 2.16 6.16
N GLY A 118 -8.62 2.93 7.24
CA GLY A 118 -7.57 3.23 8.22
C GLY A 118 -7.04 2.02 8.98
N THR A 119 -7.87 1.00 9.20
CA THR A 119 -7.45 -0.24 9.88
C THR A 119 -6.47 -1.00 8.99
N ARG A 120 -6.82 -1.17 7.71
CA ARG A 120 -5.94 -1.80 6.72
C ARG A 120 -4.64 -1.01 6.55
N ARG A 121 -4.72 0.31 6.39
CA ARG A 121 -3.54 1.19 6.26
C ARG A 121 -2.58 1.00 7.43
N THR A 122 -3.12 1.00 8.66
CA THR A 122 -2.33 0.85 9.88
C THR A 122 -1.63 -0.51 9.93
N LEU A 123 -2.35 -1.60 9.65
CA LEU A 123 -1.78 -2.95 9.64
C LEU A 123 -0.66 -3.07 8.59
N ASN A 124 -0.92 -2.65 7.36
CA ASN A 124 0.06 -2.74 6.27
C ASN A 124 1.32 -1.91 6.57
N SER A 125 1.15 -0.70 7.12
CA SER A 125 2.27 0.17 7.51
C SER A 125 3.13 -0.47 8.62
N ARG A 126 2.49 -1.16 9.58
CA ARG A 126 3.18 -1.92 10.64
C ARG A 126 3.98 -3.08 10.07
N LEU A 127 3.38 -3.88 9.19
CA LEU A 127 4.05 -5.02 8.56
C LEU A 127 5.24 -4.59 7.70
N HIS A 128 5.09 -3.50 6.94
CA HIS A 128 6.18 -2.94 6.15
C HIS A 128 7.32 -2.44 7.03
N SER A 129 7.00 -1.69 8.09
CA SER A 129 8.00 -1.18 9.05
C SER A 129 8.70 -2.31 9.79
N ALA A 130 7.97 -3.37 10.17
CA ALA A 130 8.54 -4.56 10.79
C ALA A 130 9.53 -5.29 9.87
N GLY A 131 9.26 -5.31 8.56
CA GLY A 131 10.20 -5.83 7.57
C GLY A 131 11.54 -5.08 7.55
N HIS A 132 11.49 -3.74 7.53
CA HIS A 132 12.71 -2.90 7.61
C HIS A 132 13.44 -3.06 8.94
N LEU A 133 12.69 -3.18 10.04
CA LEU A 133 13.28 -3.41 11.35
C LEU A 133 14.01 -4.74 11.41
N LEU A 134 13.39 -5.81 10.90
CA LEU A 134 14.00 -7.13 10.84
C LEU A 134 15.27 -7.10 9.97
N ASP A 135 15.25 -6.40 8.83
CA ASP A 135 16.43 -6.21 7.98
C ASP A 135 17.57 -5.50 8.72
N ALA A 136 17.26 -4.43 9.45
CA ALA A 136 18.25 -3.74 10.29
C ALA A 136 18.84 -4.65 11.38
N CYS A 137 18.04 -5.55 11.96
CA CYS A 137 18.47 -6.50 12.98
C CYS A 137 19.37 -7.62 12.46
N MET A 138 19.36 -7.93 11.15
CA MET A 138 20.16 -9.03 10.58
C MET A 138 21.65 -8.91 10.90
N ARG A 139 22.20 -7.70 10.79
CA ARG A 139 23.59 -7.43 11.15
C ARG A 139 23.85 -7.63 12.64
N ASN A 140 22.96 -7.15 13.50
CA ASN A 140 23.12 -7.25 14.95
C ASN A 140 23.02 -8.71 15.45
N ALA A 141 22.29 -9.55 14.73
CA ALA A 141 22.21 -10.99 14.99
C ALA A 141 23.39 -11.78 14.38
N GLY A 142 24.37 -11.13 13.75
CA GLY A 142 25.51 -11.79 13.12
C GLY A 142 25.12 -12.60 11.87
N LEU A 143 24.20 -12.07 11.06
CA LEU A 143 23.71 -12.66 9.81
C LEU A 143 24.01 -11.75 8.59
N GLU A 144 24.93 -10.79 8.74
CA GLU A 144 25.33 -9.84 7.70
C GLU A 144 25.95 -10.47 6.45
N THR A 145 26.33 -11.75 6.52
CA THR A 145 26.83 -12.52 5.37
C THR A 145 25.72 -13.02 4.46
N LEU A 146 24.46 -12.97 4.91
CA LEU A 146 23.32 -13.34 4.07
C LEU A 146 22.97 -12.18 3.14
N GLU A 147 22.74 -12.50 1.87
CA GLU A 147 22.39 -11.51 0.85
C GLU A 147 20.88 -11.19 0.93
N PRO A 148 20.48 -9.91 1.08
CA PRO A 148 19.06 -9.55 1.11
C PRO A 148 18.38 -9.83 -0.23
N GLY A 149 17.17 -10.37 -0.15
CA GLY A 149 16.30 -10.69 -1.28
C GLY A 149 15.10 -9.75 -1.35
N LYS A 150 13.89 -10.32 -1.26
CA LYS A 150 12.62 -9.60 -1.36
C LYS A 150 11.93 -9.45 0.00
N GLY A 151 11.19 -8.37 0.16
CA GLY A 151 10.20 -8.20 1.21
C GLY A 151 8.80 -8.56 0.73
N HIS A 152 8.02 -9.24 1.57
CA HIS A 152 6.61 -9.51 1.38
C HIS A 152 5.88 -9.14 2.67
N HIS A 153 5.05 -8.10 2.63
CA HIS A 153 4.45 -7.50 3.84
C HIS A 153 2.92 -7.65 3.82
N PHE A 154 2.43 -8.76 3.28
CA PHE A 154 1.01 -9.09 3.26
C PHE A 154 0.62 -9.75 4.59
N PRO A 155 -0.56 -9.46 5.16
CA PRO A 155 -1.00 -9.99 6.46
C PRO A 155 -0.99 -11.52 6.57
N ASP A 156 -1.27 -12.24 5.48
CA ASP A 156 -1.44 -13.69 5.52
C ASP A 156 -0.11 -14.45 5.70
N SER A 157 1.01 -13.85 5.25
CA SER A 157 2.33 -14.48 5.34
C SER A 157 3.44 -13.44 5.12
N PRO A 158 3.70 -12.54 6.09
CA PRO A 158 4.75 -11.56 5.97
C PRO A 158 6.13 -12.23 6.11
N TYR A 159 7.09 -11.87 5.25
CA TYR A 159 8.48 -12.31 5.35
C TYR A 159 9.45 -11.33 4.71
N VAL A 160 10.72 -11.47 5.07
CA VAL A 160 11.88 -10.93 4.35
C VAL A 160 12.76 -12.10 3.96
N GLU A 161 13.17 -12.14 2.69
CA GLU A 161 13.97 -13.22 2.14
C GLU A 161 15.45 -12.86 2.18
N TYR A 162 16.29 -13.83 2.54
CA TYR A 162 17.74 -13.73 2.42
C TYR A 162 18.31 -14.98 1.75
N LYS A 163 19.39 -14.81 1.00
CA LYS A 163 20.13 -15.89 0.34
C LYS A 163 21.43 -16.15 1.08
N GLY A 164 21.72 -17.41 1.32
CA GLY A 164 22.93 -17.86 1.99
C GLY A 164 22.67 -19.12 2.81
N VAL A 165 23.63 -19.48 3.66
CA VAL A 165 23.57 -20.69 4.47
C VAL A 165 23.76 -20.34 5.94
N ILE A 166 22.78 -20.72 6.76
CA ILE A 166 22.94 -20.77 8.21
C ILE A 166 23.17 -22.24 8.57
N PRO A 167 24.27 -22.61 9.24
CA PRO A 167 24.47 -23.97 9.71
C PRO A 167 23.30 -24.41 10.59
N SER A 168 22.75 -25.61 10.38
CA SER A 168 21.54 -26.06 11.09
C SER A 168 21.65 -26.00 12.61
N LYS A 169 22.86 -26.21 13.15
CA LYS A 169 23.17 -26.10 14.59
C LYS A 169 22.99 -24.67 15.15
N ASP A 170 23.08 -23.66 14.29
CA ASP A 170 23.03 -22.25 14.68
C ASP A 170 21.64 -21.64 14.43
N LEU A 171 20.76 -22.32 13.70
CA LEU A 171 19.48 -21.79 13.23
C LEU A 171 18.58 -21.28 14.37
N GLU A 172 18.36 -22.11 15.39
CA GLU A 172 17.50 -21.73 16.53
C GLU A 172 18.11 -20.60 17.37
N ASN A 173 19.42 -20.63 17.59
CA ASN A 173 20.12 -19.55 18.29
C ASN A 173 20.03 -18.22 17.53
N LYS A 174 20.17 -18.26 16.20
CA LYS A 174 20.05 -17.07 15.34
C LYS A 174 18.61 -16.55 15.27
N ARG A 175 17.62 -17.43 15.22
CA ARG A 175 16.19 -17.07 15.34
C ARG A 175 15.92 -16.33 16.65
N GLY A 176 16.36 -16.89 17.79
CA GLY A 176 16.17 -16.28 19.09
C GLY A 176 16.91 -14.95 19.27
N ALA A 177 18.12 -14.83 18.69
CA ALA A 177 18.87 -13.58 18.69
C ALA A 177 18.17 -12.47 17.88
N LEU A 178 17.65 -12.80 16.70
CA LEU A 178 16.86 -11.87 15.88
C LEU A 178 15.60 -11.42 16.61
N GLU A 179 14.82 -12.34 17.16
CA GLU A 179 13.60 -12.01 17.91
C GLU A 179 13.89 -11.11 19.10
N SER A 180 14.93 -11.42 19.88
CA SER A 180 15.33 -10.62 21.03
C SER A 180 15.74 -9.20 20.62
N GLU A 181 16.49 -9.05 19.53
CA GLU A 181 16.93 -7.75 19.06
C GLU A 181 15.79 -6.91 18.49
N VAL A 182 14.90 -7.52 17.70
CA VAL A 182 13.68 -6.86 17.22
C VAL A 182 12.84 -6.35 18.40
N ASN A 183 12.57 -7.20 19.39
CA ASN A 183 11.79 -6.81 20.57
C ASN A 183 12.44 -5.70 21.38
N ARG A 184 13.77 -5.72 21.50
CA ARG A 184 14.53 -4.66 22.18
C ARG A 184 14.36 -3.33 21.46
N LEU A 185 14.48 -3.30 20.12
CA LEU A 185 14.31 -2.08 19.33
C LEU A 185 12.86 -1.59 19.31
N VAL A 186 11.88 -2.49 19.27
CA VAL A 186 10.46 -2.14 19.42
C VAL A 186 10.22 -1.45 20.77
N THR A 187 10.78 -2.00 21.84
CA THR A 187 10.61 -1.49 23.21
C THR A 187 11.29 -0.14 23.42
N LEU A 188 12.51 0.03 22.89
CA LEU A 188 13.23 1.30 22.92
C LEU A 188 12.51 2.39 22.13
N GLY A 189 11.82 1.98 21.06
CA GLY A 189 11.24 2.90 20.10
C GLY A 189 12.29 3.58 19.24
N GLY A 190 11.82 4.28 18.21
CA GLY A 190 12.68 4.99 17.29
C GLY A 190 11.87 5.80 16.29
N GLN A 191 12.52 6.77 15.67
CA GLN A 191 11.94 7.53 14.56
C GLN A 191 12.32 6.88 13.24
N VAL A 192 11.31 6.67 12.40
CA VAL A 192 11.51 6.19 11.02
C VAL A 192 11.43 7.39 10.08
N TYR A 193 12.40 7.46 9.17
CA TYR A 193 12.54 8.54 8.20
C TYR A 193 12.46 7.99 6.79
N LEU A 194 11.79 8.71 5.89
CA LEU A 194 11.82 8.42 4.46
C LEU A 194 13.06 9.08 3.84
N ALA A 195 13.83 8.33 3.05
CA ALA A 195 15.10 8.79 2.49
C ALA A 195 15.01 10.07 1.64
N SER A 196 13.82 10.42 1.13
CA SER A 196 13.61 11.59 0.27
C SER A 196 13.11 12.85 0.99
N LYS A 197 12.68 12.77 2.26
CA LYS A 197 12.21 13.93 3.05
C LYS A 197 12.46 13.68 4.54
N LEU A 198 13.11 14.63 5.20
CA LEU A 198 13.18 14.72 6.66
C LEU A 198 11.76 14.89 7.21
N GLN A 199 11.07 13.78 7.42
CA GLN A 199 9.77 13.78 8.07
C GLN A 199 9.79 12.70 9.14
N THR A 200 9.66 13.17 10.38
CA THR A 200 9.63 12.34 11.58
C THR A 200 8.28 11.65 11.65
N TYR A 201 8.25 10.32 11.56
CA TYR A 201 7.02 9.57 11.76
C TYR A 201 7.18 8.62 12.95
N TRP A 202 6.28 8.77 13.92
CA TRP A 202 6.11 7.87 15.05
C TRP A 202 5.36 6.61 14.59
N ALA A 203 6.08 5.69 13.98
CA ALA A 203 5.58 4.36 13.65
C ALA A 203 6.41 3.31 14.39
N LEU A 204 6.32 3.28 15.73
CA LEU A 204 6.64 2.09 16.54
C LEU A 204 6.16 2.16 18.01
N VAL A 205 5.82 3.34 18.57
CA VAL A 205 5.67 3.49 20.03
C VAL A 205 4.24 3.69 20.55
N ALA A 206 3.25 4.04 19.72
CA ALA A 206 1.88 4.32 20.21
C ALA A 206 0.92 3.12 20.13
N TRP A 207 1.31 1.94 20.62
CA TRP A 207 0.35 0.84 20.91
C TRP A 207 0.89 -0.19 21.92
N VAL A 208 1.70 0.21 22.90
CA VAL A 208 1.98 -0.65 24.09
C VAL A 208 1.20 -0.18 25.32
N GLY A 209 0.67 1.05 25.30
CA GLY A 209 0.13 1.69 26.51
C GLY A 209 -1.36 1.50 26.82
N LEU A 210 -2.22 1.01 25.91
CA LEU A 210 -3.67 1.08 26.14
C LEU A 210 -4.49 -0.20 25.86
N HIS A 211 -4.05 -1.18 25.07
CA HIS A 211 -4.90 -2.36 24.74
C HIS A 211 -4.15 -3.69 24.54
N GLY A 212 -3.20 -4.01 25.43
CA GLY A 212 -2.68 -5.37 25.53
C GLY A 212 -1.65 -5.77 24.46
N ALA A 213 -0.70 -6.59 24.89
CA ALA A 213 0.50 -7.05 24.17
C ALA A 213 0.31 -7.41 22.69
N CYS A 214 1.09 -6.77 21.81
CA CYS A 214 1.61 -7.43 20.62
C CYS A 214 2.98 -8.04 20.99
N SER A 215 3.05 -9.37 21.14
CA SER A 215 4.31 -10.11 21.25
C SER A 215 4.83 -10.48 19.86
N ALA A 216 6.15 -10.62 19.72
CA ALA A 216 6.80 -11.08 18.48
C ALA A 216 6.36 -12.46 17.99
N SER A 217 5.68 -13.26 18.82
CA SER A 217 5.03 -14.50 18.40
C SER A 217 3.93 -14.30 17.34
N ALA A 218 3.54 -13.07 17.03
CA ALA A 218 2.63 -12.74 15.93
C ALA A 218 3.35 -12.39 14.60
N LEU A 219 4.69 -12.42 14.58
CA LEU A 219 5.54 -12.09 13.42
C LEU A 219 6.37 -13.28 12.91
N PHE A 220 6.29 -14.45 13.56
CA PHE A 220 7.01 -15.67 13.20
C PHE A 220 6.05 -16.84 12.94
#